data_AF-A0A9W6TP68-F1
#
_entry.id   AF-A0A9W6TP68-F1
#
_cell.length_a   1.000
_cell.length_b   1.000
_cell.length_c   1.000
_cell.angle_alpha   90.00
_cell.angle_beta   90.00
_cell.angle_gamma   90.00
#
_symmetry.space_group_name_H-M   'P 1'
#
loop_
_entity.id
_entity.type
_entity.pdbx_description
1 polymer ?
#
loop_
_entity_poly.entity_id
_entity_poly.type
_entity_poly.pdbx_seq_one_letter_code
_entity_poly.pdbx_strand_id
1 'polypeptide(L)'
;MPDTNKFCEYFKSIYDCDFQAFSALKLDRVVLIDEAQATYDDELLWLGYLKATLDGGFPGMRFVLFSSYGSFNIYSKRDRAGTPIVIPPANMIGLNATQMNPGLYLSRVELEDMVESSTNGKIVSDLIWILCSGHIGIARAILLFLQTRFGTIPRDAEDIEMELRSERLLQNIRSGYRGIPTADAFGRVIRAHDLSEEAKQKMIEVMNGVASGKPMLSSDGERTRRSRIAVELLTKFGFLYEDQTQLLQFASSMHFKIWLYSNRTDPTGYMISDVSHDDFVVACVKQMSASRLQHFATENTSNVARERQIQMELYGATASCLCRDVMVTPEWRTNDGKGFNDLVIRGSSHWFWELLVNGDDAVGHSKRSETGGKYYGSLTGSSRYVLIDFRQNKGVRHQKLGFLYVVFVDSFTKARIFGLGNSAVDVELSN
;
A
#
# COMPACT_ATOMS: atom_id res chain seq x y z
N MET A 1 -16.56 6.18 19.86
CA MET A 1 -17.39 7.40 20.08
C MET A 1 -18.66 6.92 20.75
N PRO A 2 -19.16 7.59 21.81
CA PRO A 2 -20.48 7.28 22.34
C PRO A 2 -21.56 7.71 21.33
N ASP A 3 -22.70 7.02 21.40
CA ASP A 3 -23.88 7.09 20.55
C ASP A 3 -24.35 8.50 20.15
N THR A 4 -24.67 8.67 18.85
CA THR A 4 -25.63 9.66 18.29
C THR A 4 -25.69 11.07 18.90
N ASN A 5 -24.57 11.73 19.14
CA ASN A 5 -24.57 13.16 19.43
C ASN A 5 -24.70 13.93 18.11
N LYS A 6 -25.85 14.59 17.90
CA LYS A 6 -26.10 15.46 16.75
C LYS A 6 -25.12 16.65 16.79
N PHE A 7 -24.56 17.04 15.64
CA PHE A 7 -23.57 18.12 15.49
C PHE A 7 -23.95 19.38 16.28
N CYS A 8 -25.23 19.76 16.30
CA CYS A 8 -25.70 20.94 17.02
C CYS A 8 -25.53 20.84 18.55
N GLU A 9 -25.74 19.65 19.13
CA GLU A 9 -25.56 19.43 20.57
C GLU A 9 -24.08 19.48 20.94
N TYR A 10 -23.22 18.89 20.10
CA TYR A 10 -21.78 18.97 20.26
C TYR A 10 -21.27 20.42 20.09
N PHE A 11 -21.79 21.15 19.11
CA PHE A 11 -21.46 22.56 18.93
C PHE A 11 -21.86 23.37 20.17
N LYS A 12 -23.07 23.16 20.68
CA LYS A 12 -23.56 23.85 21.88
C LYS A 12 -22.72 23.53 23.12
N SER A 13 -22.30 22.27 23.30
CA SER A 13 -21.50 21.89 24.47
C SER A 13 -20.11 22.51 24.49
N ILE A 14 -19.53 22.79 23.30
CA ILE A 14 -18.21 23.41 23.18
C ILE A 14 -18.28 24.93 23.23
N TYR A 15 -19.28 25.54 22.58
CA TYR A 15 -19.34 27.00 22.38
C TYR A 15 -20.41 27.72 23.20
N ASP A 16 -21.17 26.99 24.03
CA ASP A 16 -22.28 27.50 24.84
C ASP A 16 -23.29 28.34 24.04
N CYS A 17 -23.48 27.99 22.77
CA CYS A 17 -24.41 28.67 21.87
C CYS A 17 -25.05 27.70 20.89
N ASP A 18 -26.32 27.97 20.57
CA ASP A 18 -27.05 27.16 19.60
C ASP A 18 -26.54 27.44 18.18
N PHE A 19 -26.31 26.38 17.41
CA PHE A 19 -25.80 26.52 16.04
C PHE A 19 -26.75 27.32 15.13
N GLN A 20 -28.06 27.29 15.40
CA GLN A 20 -29.04 28.13 14.71
C GLN A 20 -28.82 29.62 14.99
N ALA A 21 -28.52 29.98 16.24
CA ALA A 21 -28.21 31.37 16.60
C ALA A 21 -26.90 31.83 15.94
N PHE A 22 -25.88 30.96 15.96
CA PHE A 22 -24.64 31.18 15.22
C PHE A 22 -24.88 31.38 13.72
N SER A 23 -25.77 30.56 13.12
CA SER A 23 -26.17 30.62 11.70
C SER A 23 -27.01 31.86 11.34
N ALA A 24 -27.56 32.59 12.31
CA ALA A 24 -28.31 33.82 12.10
C ALA A 24 -27.45 35.10 12.15
N LEU A 25 -26.19 35.02 12.57
CA LEU A 25 -25.28 36.18 12.61
C LEU A 25 -25.09 36.78 11.20
N LYS A 26 -24.95 38.10 11.11
CA LYS A 26 -24.77 38.81 9.83
C LYS A 26 -23.31 38.98 9.40
N LEU A 27 -22.41 38.21 10.01
CA LEU A 27 -20.97 38.27 9.77
C LEU A 27 -20.53 37.09 8.91
N ASP A 28 -19.37 37.23 8.27
CA ASP A 28 -18.68 36.12 7.63
C ASP A 28 -18.30 35.07 8.68
N ARG A 29 -18.64 33.81 8.41
CA ARG A 29 -18.46 32.67 9.31
C ARG A 29 -17.93 31.48 8.53
N VAL A 30 -16.97 30.80 9.15
CA VAL A 30 -16.41 29.57 8.60
C VAL A 30 -16.54 28.47 9.65
N VAL A 31 -17.13 27.35 9.26
CA VAL A 31 -17.23 26.14 10.08
C VAL A 31 -16.28 25.11 9.50
N LEU A 32 -15.26 24.75 10.28
CA LEU A 32 -14.32 23.69 9.93
C LEU A 32 -14.76 22.40 10.62
N ILE A 33 -14.99 21.34 9.84
CA ILE A 33 -15.33 20.03 10.37
C ILE A 33 -14.25 19.05 9.92
N ASP A 34 -13.45 18.60 10.89
CA ASP A 34 -12.50 17.53 10.70
C ASP A 34 -13.19 16.17 10.83
N GLU A 35 -12.74 15.19 10.05
CA GLU A 35 -13.35 13.85 9.93
C GLU A 35 -14.87 13.89 9.64
N ALA A 36 -15.29 14.76 8.72
CA ALA A 36 -16.69 15.05 8.40
C ALA A 36 -17.50 13.79 8.05
N GLN A 37 -16.86 12.73 7.55
CA GLN A 37 -17.45 11.41 7.35
C GLN A 37 -18.20 10.83 8.55
N ALA A 38 -17.78 11.16 9.77
CA ALA A 38 -18.36 10.63 10.99
C ALA A 38 -19.75 11.20 11.23
N THR A 39 -20.05 12.32 10.58
CA THR A 39 -21.32 13.03 10.67
C THR A 39 -22.26 12.73 9.51
N TYR A 40 -21.90 11.83 8.57
CA TYR A 40 -22.71 11.59 7.37
C TYR A 40 -24.16 11.19 7.68
N ASP A 41 -24.42 10.62 8.85
CA ASP A 41 -25.75 10.24 9.35
C ASP A 41 -26.54 11.39 10.01
N ASP A 42 -25.93 12.56 10.20
CA ASP A 42 -26.60 13.75 10.75
C ASP A 42 -27.38 14.50 9.66
N GLU A 43 -28.65 14.15 9.50
CA GLU A 43 -29.51 14.77 8.49
C GLU A 43 -29.68 16.29 8.69
N LEU A 44 -29.68 16.78 9.93
CA LEU A 44 -29.86 18.21 10.19
C LEU A 44 -28.62 19.00 9.75
N LEU A 45 -27.42 18.49 10.03
CA LEU A 45 -26.19 19.10 9.53
C LEU A 45 -26.14 19.09 8.00
N TRP A 46 -26.36 17.92 7.39
CA TRP A 46 -26.17 17.74 5.95
C TRP A 46 -27.32 18.38 5.15
N LEU A 47 -28.56 17.98 5.37
CA LEU A 47 -29.72 18.45 4.58
C LEU A 47 -30.25 19.80 5.06
N GLY A 48 -30.06 20.14 6.34
CA GLY A 48 -30.47 21.42 6.90
C GLY A 48 -29.44 22.50 6.64
N TYR A 49 -28.30 22.45 7.33
CA TYR A 49 -27.34 23.56 7.34
C TYR A 49 -26.43 23.60 6.11
N LEU A 50 -25.79 22.49 5.75
CA LEU A 50 -24.86 22.44 4.62
C LEU A 50 -25.57 22.73 3.29
N LYS A 51 -26.67 22.04 3.02
CA LYS A 51 -27.46 22.25 1.81
C LYS A 51 -27.98 23.68 1.71
N ALA A 52 -28.62 24.21 2.77
CA ALA A 52 -29.11 25.58 2.74
C ALA A 52 -27.96 26.60 2.58
N THR A 53 -26.76 26.31 3.08
CA THR A 53 -25.59 27.18 2.84
C THR A 53 -25.18 27.17 1.37
N LEU A 54 -25.13 26.00 0.74
CA LEU A 54 -24.85 25.87 -0.70
C LEU A 54 -25.91 26.58 -1.55
N ASP A 55 -27.18 26.52 -1.14
CA ASP A 55 -28.31 27.17 -1.81
C ASP A 55 -28.44 28.67 -1.47
N GLY A 56 -27.51 29.24 -0.67
CA GLY A 56 -27.48 30.66 -0.31
C GLY A 56 -28.43 31.08 0.82
N GLY A 57 -29.07 30.14 1.50
CA GLY A 57 -29.97 30.38 2.64
C GLY A 57 -29.30 30.93 3.89
N PHE A 58 -27.96 30.83 3.99
CA PHE A 58 -27.17 31.42 5.08
C PHE A 58 -26.05 32.32 4.53
N PRO A 59 -26.36 33.58 4.17
CA PRO A 59 -25.36 34.52 3.63
C PRO A 59 -24.16 34.70 4.56
N GLY A 60 -22.96 34.64 4.00
CA GLY A 60 -21.70 34.76 4.75
C GLY A 60 -21.27 33.49 5.50
N MET A 61 -22.04 32.40 5.48
CA MET A 61 -21.63 31.12 6.07
C MET A 61 -20.88 30.27 5.04
N ARG A 62 -19.77 29.66 5.45
CA ARG A 62 -18.98 28.70 4.66
C ARG A 62 -18.66 27.47 5.50
N PHE A 63 -18.67 26.29 4.89
CA PHE A 63 -18.20 25.07 5.50
C PHE A 63 -16.94 24.58 4.79
N VAL A 64 -15.95 24.15 5.57
CA VAL A 64 -14.78 23.42 5.07
C VAL A 64 -14.79 22.06 5.75
N LEU A 65 -14.91 21.02 4.95
CA LEU A 65 -15.07 19.65 5.41
C LEU A 65 -13.79 18.89 5.05
N PHE A 66 -13.10 18.38 6.07
CA PHE A 66 -11.99 17.44 5.86
C PHE A 66 -12.56 16.03 6.01
N SER A 67 -12.36 15.21 4.99
CA SER A 67 -12.80 13.81 5.01
C SER A 67 -11.68 12.90 4.59
N SER A 68 -11.40 11.87 5.39
CA SER A 68 -10.38 10.87 5.08
C SER A 68 -10.81 9.90 3.97
N TYR A 69 -12.09 9.88 3.57
CA TYR A 69 -12.57 9.06 2.46
C TYR A 69 -13.84 9.62 1.80
N GLY A 70 -13.74 9.75 0.47
CA GLY A 70 -14.82 10.18 -0.42
C GLY A 70 -15.31 11.61 -0.15
N SER A 71 -15.53 12.36 -1.22
CA SER A 71 -16.65 13.31 -1.20
C SER A 71 -17.89 12.52 -0.76
N PHE A 72 -18.68 13.02 0.20
CA PHE A 72 -19.94 12.40 0.65
C PHE A 72 -20.60 11.65 -0.53
N ASN A 73 -20.62 10.32 -0.47
CA ASN A 73 -21.22 9.56 -1.56
C ASN A 73 -22.73 9.74 -1.44
N ILE A 74 -23.22 10.67 -2.24
CA ILE A 74 -24.62 11.01 -2.48
C ILE A 74 -25.48 9.76 -2.69
N TYR A 75 -24.89 8.65 -3.15
CA TYR A 75 -25.54 7.40 -3.50
C TYR A 75 -25.44 6.28 -2.45
N SER A 76 -24.70 6.45 -1.34
CA SER A 76 -24.52 5.35 -0.36
C SER A 76 -25.77 5.08 0.50
N LYS A 77 -26.69 6.05 0.59
CA LYS A 77 -28.04 5.83 1.13
C LYS A 77 -29.12 6.10 0.08
N ARG A 78 -29.42 5.07 -0.71
CA ARG A 78 -30.60 5.03 -1.61
C ARG A 78 -31.95 5.18 -0.87
N ASP A 79 -31.94 5.21 0.47
CA ASP A 79 -33.14 5.26 1.31
C ASP A 79 -33.45 6.66 1.89
N ARG A 80 -32.71 7.72 1.51
CA ARG A 80 -33.04 9.08 1.98
C ARG A 80 -34.10 9.72 1.07
N ALA A 81 -35.25 10.07 1.62
CA ALA A 81 -36.26 10.87 0.93
C ALA A 81 -35.77 12.32 0.78
N GLY A 82 -35.59 12.81 -0.47
CA GLY A 82 -35.26 14.21 -0.76
C GLY A 82 -34.24 14.41 -1.89
N THR A 83 -34.08 15.65 -2.37
CA THR A 83 -33.05 16.00 -3.36
C THR A 83 -31.66 15.90 -2.72
N PRO A 84 -30.74 15.09 -3.28
CA PRO A 84 -29.42 14.88 -2.70
C PRO A 84 -28.57 16.15 -2.64
N ILE A 85 -27.60 16.19 -1.74
CA ILE A 85 -26.62 17.29 -1.66
C ILE A 85 -25.59 17.09 -2.76
N VAL A 86 -25.45 18.06 -3.65
CA VAL A 86 -24.45 18.05 -4.71
C VAL A 86 -23.42 19.13 -4.39
N ILE A 87 -22.22 18.72 -4.00
CA ILE A 87 -21.10 19.64 -3.81
C ILE A 87 -20.50 19.94 -5.20
N PRO A 88 -20.41 21.22 -5.63
CA PRO A 88 -19.82 21.55 -6.92
C PRO A 88 -18.37 21.05 -7.03
N PRO A 89 -17.93 20.50 -8.18
CA PRO A 89 -16.55 20.05 -8.37
C PRO A 89 -15.48 21.10 -8.05
N ALA A 90 -15.76 22.37 -8.31
CA ALA A 90 -14.87 23.49 -7.95
C ALA A 90 -14.62 23.63 -6.43
N ASN A 91 -15.51 23.08 -5.60
CA ASN A 91 -15.40 23.11 -4.14
C ASN A 91 -14.86 21.79 -3.56
N MET A 92 -14.40 20.87 -4.41
CA MET A 92 -13.85 19.58 -4.00
C MET A 92 -12.34 19.53 -4.24
N ILE A 93 -11.58 19.34 -3.16
CA ILE A 93 -10.13 19.15 -3.18
C ILE A 93 -9.85 17.68 -2.87
N GLY A 94 -9.19 16.99 -3.79
CA GLY A 94 -8.83 15.58 -3.64
C GLY A 94 -7.37 15.38 -3.24
N LEU A 95 -6.94 14.12 -3.16
CA LEU A 95 -5.53 13.79 -2.97
C LEU A 95 -4.69 14.26 -4.16
N ASN A 96 -5.14 13.97 -5.38
CA ASN A 96 -4.45 14.39 -6.59
C ASN A 96 -4.87 15.79 -7.00
N ALA A 97 -3.91 16.58 -7.48
CA ALA A 97 -4.20 17.84 -8.13
C ALA A 97 -4.96 17.61 -9.44
N THR A 98 -5.81 18.56 -9.78
CA THR A 98 -6.54 18.61 -11.07
C THR A 98 -6.19 19.91 -11.77
N GLN A 99 -6.67 20.09 -13.01
CA GLN A 99 -6.50 21.36 -13.72
C GLN A 99 -7.17 22.55 -12.99
N MET A 100 -8.20 22.29 -12.17
CA MET A 100 -8.99 23.34 -11.52
C MET A 100 -8.65 23.51 -10.03
N ASN A 101 -8.24 22.45 -9.35
CA ASN A 101 -8.04 22.44 -7.90
C ASN A 101 -6.68 21.85 -7.52
N PRO A 102 -6.01 22.37 -6.48
CA PRO A 102 -4.83 21.74 -5.92
C PRO A 102 -5.14 20.34 -5.36
N GLY A 103 -4.10 19.54 -5.13
CA GLY A 103 -4.18 18.23 -4.47
C GLY A 103 -3.57 18.28 -3.08
N LEU A 104 -3.87 17.27 -2.25
CA LEU A 104 -3.23 17.08 -0.94
C LEU A 104 -1.92 16.28 -1.01
N TYR A 105 -1.69 15.54 -2.09
CA TYR A 105 -0.38 14.94 -2.36
C TYR A 105 0.59 15.98 -2.85
N LEU A 106 1.82 15.87 -2.33
CA LEU A 106 2.95 16.63 -2.82
C LEU A 106 3.18 16.26 -4.28
N SER A 107 3.33 17.27 -5.12
CA SER A 107 4.05 17.18 -6.37
C SER A 107 5.54 16.93 -6.10
N ARG A 108 6.27 16.56 -7.15
CA ARG A 108 7.72 16.34 -7.04
C ARG A 108 8.45 17.61 -6.60
N VAL A 109 8.05 18.76 -7.13
CA VAL A 109 8.65 20.07 -6.80
C VAL A 109 8.37 20.43 -5.33
N GLU A 110 7.15 20.22 -4.84
CA GLU A 110 6.83 20.49 -3.43
C GLU A 110 7.59 19.57 -2.47
N LEU A 111 7.88 18.32 -2.87
CA LEU A 111 8.77 17.47 -2.07
C LEU A 111 10.20 18.00 -2.08
N GLU A 112 10.72 18.45 -3.23
CA GLU A 112 12.05 19.03 -3.35
C GLU A 112 12.21 20.25 -2.44
N ASP A 113 11.21 21.14 -2.43
CA ASP A 113 11.15 22.27 -1.48
C ASP A 113 11.09 21.80 -0.02
N MET A 114 10.30 20.76 0.26
CA MET A 114 10.18 20.21 1.61
C MET A 114 11.50 19.63 2.14
N VAL A 115 12.28 18.96 1.28
CA VAL A 115 13.58 18.40 1.67
C VAL A 115 14.70 19.46 1.70
N GLU A 116 14.45 20.68 1.23
CA GLU A 116 15.46 21.74 1.14
C GLU A 116 16.09 22.08 2.51
N SER A 117 15.31 21.90 3.58
CA SER A 117 15.73 22.10 4.97
C SER A 117 16.50 20.90 5.58
N SER A 118 16.58 19.77 4.88
CA SER A 118 17.18 18.53 5.36
C SER A 118 18.38 18.12 4.50
N THR A 119 19.59 18.32 5.03
CA THR A 119 20.84 17.96 4.34
C THR A 119 20.87 16.51 3.89
N ASN A 120 20.45 15.58 4.78
CA ASN A 120 20.37 14.16 4.46
C ASN A 120 19.17 13.84 3.55
N GLY A 121 18.05 14.54 3.72
CA GLY A 121 16.86 14.37 2.87
C GLY A 121 17.11 14.69 1.40
N LYS A 122 17.90 15.74 1.11
CA LYS A 122 18.30 16.11 -0.26
C LYS A 122 19.02 14.99 -0.99
N ILE A 123 19.95 14.32 -0.30
CA ILE A 123 20.81 13.27 -0.88
C ILE A 123 19.96 12.11 -1.42
N VAL A 124 18.85 11.80 -0.73
CA VAL A 124 17.99 10.64 -1.03
C VAL A 124 16.56 11.04 -1.39
N SER A 125 16.36 12.24 -1.96
CA SER A 125 15.03 12.79 -2.27
C SER A 125 14.21 11.87 -3.17
N ASP A 126 14.87 11.19 -4.12
CA ASP A 126 14.26 10.17 -4.97
C ASP A 126 13.70 8.99 -4.19
N LEU A 127 14.45 8.48 -3.21
CA LEU A 127 13.99 7.39 -2.37
C LEU A 127 12.83 7.83 -1.48
N ILE A 128 12.89 9.05 -0.94
CA ILE A 128 11.78 9.63 -0.16
C ILE A 128 10.52 9.70 -1.02
N TRP A 129 10.62 10.21 -2.25
CA TRP A 129 9.50 10.28 -3.19
C TRP A 129 8.86 8.92 -3.44
N ILE A 130 9.68 7.88 -3.67
CA ILE A 130 9.19 6.51 -3.89
C ILE A 130 8.45 6.01 -2.64
N LEU A 131 9.04 6.17 -1.45
CA LEU A 131 8.48 5.65 -0.21
C LEU A 131 7.18 6.37 0.20
N CYS A 132 7.14 7.69 0.04
CA CYS A 132 5.98 8.49 0.42
C CYS A 132 4.90 8.54 -0.66
N SER A 133 5.25 8.34 -1.93
CA SER A 133 4.31 8.43 -3.07
C SER A 133 3.50 9.74 -3.06
N GLY A 134 4.14 10.86 -2.70
CA GLY A 134 3.48 12.17 -2.55
C GLY A 134 2.75 12.37 -1.22
N HIS A 135 2.62 11.35 -0.37
CA HIS A 135 1.93 11.46 0.91
C HIS A 135 2.73 12.30 1.92
N ILE A 136 2.30 13.54 2.15
CA ILE A 136 3.00 14.53 3.00
C ILE A 136 3.29 14.03 4.41
N GLY A 137 2.35 13.31 5.04
CA GLY A 137 2.54 12.76 6.38
C GLY A 137 3.71 11.76 6.46
N ILE A 138 3.88 10.92 5.43
CA ILE A 138 4.97 9.94 5.35
C ILE A 138 6.28 10.64 4.99
N ALA A 139 6.27 11.59 4.05
CA ALA A 139 7.45 12.40 3.73
C ALA A 139 8.00 13.10 4.98
N ARG A 140 7.12 13.72 5.77
CA ARG A 140 7.46 14.36 7.05
C ARG A 140 8.02 13.35 8.04
N ALA A 141 7.41 12.18 8.18
CA ALA A 141 7.87 11.14 9.07
C ALA A 141 9.29 10.67 8.73
N ILE A 142 9.57 10.47 7.44
CA ILE A 142 10.88 10.09 6.95
C ILE A 142 11.92 11.17 7.27
N LEU A 143 11.62 12.44 7.00
CA LEU A 143 12.55 13.54 7.28
C LEU A 143 12.86 13.69 8.77
N LEU A 144 11.85 13.56 9.64
CA LEU A 144 12.04 13.57 11.09
C LEU A 144 12.87 12.38 11.57
N PHE A 145 12.66 11.20 10.99
CA PHE A 145 13.47 10.02 11.27
C PHE A 145 14.94 10.26 10.91
N LEU A 146 15.22 10.78 9.71
CA LEU A 146 16.58 11.10 9.27
C LEU A 146 17.25 12.14 10.19
N GLN A 147 16.53 13.21 10.53
CA GLN A 147 17.02 14.23 11.45
C GLN A 147 17.35 13.63 12.82
N THR A 148 16.50 12.74 13.34
CA THR A 148 16.73 12.07 14.63
C THR A 148 17.92 11.12 14.55
N ARG A 149 18.07 10.40 13.43
CA ARG A 149 19.09 9.35 13.26
C ARG A 149 20.48 9.90 12.99
N PHE A 150 20.57 10.97 12.21
CA PHE A 150 21.82 11.47 11.66
C PHE A 150 22.09 12.95 11.98
N GLY A 151 21.10 13.69 12.47
CA GLY A 151 21.19 15.13 12.67
C GLY A 151 21.36 15.88 11.34
N THR A 152 22.08 17.01 11.40
CA THR A 152 22.40 17.85 10.25
C THR A 152 23.69 17.48 9.53
N ILE A 153 24.41 16.48 10.05
CA ILE A 153 25.68 16.04 9.46
C ILE A 153 25.35 15.21 8.20
N PRO A 154 25.86 15.61 7.01
CA PRO A 154 25.71 14.81 5.80
C PRO A 154 26.28 13.41 6.02
N ARG A 155 25.55 12.40 5.57
CA ARG A 155 26.01 11.01 5.51
C ARG A 155 26.10 10.54 4.06
N ASP A 156 26.84 9.46 3.87
CA ASP A 156 26.90 8.82 2.57
C ASP A 156 25.50 8.33 2.16
N ALA A 157 25.17 8.48 0.89
CA ALA A 157 23.84 8.15 0.37
C ALA A 157 23.45 6.71 0.72
N GLU A 158 24.39 5.77 0.60
CA GLU A 158 24.21 4.36 0.91
C GLU A 158 23.79 4.10 2.37
N ASP A 159 24.41 4.78 3.34
CA ASP A 159 24.06 4.66 4.76
C ASP A 159 22.64 5.15 5.04
N ILE A 160 22.29 6.31 4.47
CA ILE A 160 20.95 6.90 4.61
C ILE A 160 19.92 5.96 3.98
N GLU A 161 20.21 5.50 2.78
CA GLU A 161 19.41 4.56 2.01
C GLU A 161 19.17 3.23 2.72
N MET A 162 20.16 2.73 3.46
CA MET A 162 20.03 1.53 4.28
C MET A 162 19.11 1.76 5.48
N GLU A 163 19.25 2.88 6.18
CA GLU A 163 18.37 3.24 7.30
C GLU A 163 16.93 3.50 6.84
N LEU A 164 16.72 4.17 5.69
CA LEU A 164 15.39 4.39 5.11
C LEU A 164 14.67 3.12 4.67
N ARG A 165 15.40 2.02 4.58
CA ARG A 165 14.83 0.71 4.28
C ARG A 165 14.81 -0.18 5.52
N SER A 166 15.36 0.24 6.65
CA SER A 166 15.44 -0.58 7.86
C SER A 166 14.08 -0.86 8.51
N GLU A 167 14.03 -1.91 9.33
CA GLU A 167 12.90 -2.15 10.24
C GLU A 167 12.66 -0.96 11.19
N ARG A 168 13.73 -0.24 11.57
CA ARG A 168 13.64 0.92 12.48
C ARG A 168 12.74 2.01 11.93
N LEU A 169 12.83 2.31 10.63
CA LEU A 169 11.94 3.28 9.99
C LEU A 169 10.49 2.78 10.05
N LEU A 170 10.25 1.50 9.71
CA LEU A 170 8.90 0.93 9.75
C LEU A 170 8.30 1.06 11.15
N GLN A 171 9.05 0.70 12.19
CA GLN A 171 8.61 0.81 13.58
C GLN A 171 8.40 2.26 14.02
N ASN A 172 9.24 3.19 13.58
CA ASN A 172 9.09 4.62 13.87
C ASN A 172 7.78 5.17 13.29
N ILE A 173 7.49 4.89 12.02
CA ILE A 173 6.25 5.33 11.39
C ILE A 173 5.03 4.63 12.02
N ARG A 174 5.15 3.33 12.28
CA ARG A 174 4.09 2.50 12.88
C ARG A 174 3.64 3.02 14.25
N SER A 175 4.57 3.45 15.07
CA SER A 175 4.31 3.92 16.44
C SER A 175 3.94 5.40 16.52
N GLY A 176 4.43 6.22 15.58
CA GLY A 176 4.27 7.68 15.62
C GLY A 176 3.03 8.23 14.93
N TYR A 177 2.39 7.47 14.03
CA TYR A 177 1.38 8.02 13.12
C TYR A 177 0.05 7.25 13.14
N ARG A 178 -1.05 8.01 13.10
CA ARG A 178 -2.42 7.46 12.93
C ARG A 178 -2.66 7.11 11.45
N GLY A 179 -3.65 6.26 11.17
CA GLY A 179 -4.01 5.85 9.80
C GLY A 179 -3.09 4.80 9.16
N ILE A 180 -2.03 4.35 9.84
CA ILE A 180 -1.15 3.31 9.33
C ILE A 180 -1.83 1.93 9.40
N PRO A 181 -1.89 1.15 8.28
CA PRO A 181 -2.49 -0.18 8.23
C PRO A 181 -1.63 -1.19 8.96
N THR A 182 -1.82 -1.29 10.27
CA THR A 182 -1.23 -2.31 11.13
C THR A 182 -2.28 -3.32 11.55
N ALA A 183 -1.86 -4.55 11.85
CA ALA A 183 -2.73 -5.56 12.44
C ALA A 183 -3.43 -5.03 13.70
N ASP A 184 -2.73 -4.26 14.54
CA ASP A 184 -3.30 -3.65 15.74
C ASP A 184 -4.35 -2.58 15.43
N ALA A 185 -4.09 -1.70 14.47
CA ALA A 185 -5.05 -0.68 14.03
C ALA A 185 -6.31 -1.34 13.48
N PHE A 186 -6.14 -2.39 12.70
CA PHE A 186 -7.23 -3.22 12.19
C PHE A 186 -8.05 -3.83 13.33
N GLY A 187 -7.37 -4.45 14.30
CA GLY A 187 -8.00 -5.04 15.49
C GLY A 187 -8.76 -4.00 16.32
N ARG A 188 -8.28 -2.75 16.41
CA ARG A 188 -9.01 -1.66 17.07
C ARG A 188 -10.30 -1.29 16.34
N VAL A 189 -10.27 -1.18 15.01
CA VAL A 189 -11.47 -0.90 14.20
C VAL A 189 -12.51 -1.99 14.37
N ILE A 190 -12.06 -3.25 14.30
CA ILE A 190 -12.88 -4.44 14.51
C ILE A 190 -13.60 -4.39 15.87
N ARG A 191 -12.86 -4.15 16.95
CA ARG A 191 -13.43 -4.08 18.31
C ARG A 191 -14.37 -2.89 18.49
N ALA A 192 -14.04 -1.74 17.90
CA ALA A 192 -14.84 -0.53 18.04
C ALA A 192 -16.19 -0.58 17.31
N HIS A 193 -16.35 -1.46 16.32
CA HIS A 193 -17.57 -1.57 15.50
C HIS A 193 -18.28 -2.92 15.67
N ASP A 194 -17.85 -3.73 16.63
CA ASP A 194 -18.41 -5.07 16.93
C ASP A 194 -18.63 -5.93 15.67
N LEU A 195 -17.60 -5.97 14.81
CA LEU A 195 -17.71 -6.66 13.52
C LEU A 195 -17.76 -8.18 13.70
N SER A 196 -18.62 -8.86 12.92
CA SER A 196 -18.66 -10.33 12.88
C SER A 196 -17.35 -10.89 12.30
N GLU A 197 -17.01 -12.15 12.65
CA GLU A 197 -15.81 -12.82 12.12
C GLU A 197 -15.77 -12.83 10.59
N GLU A 198 -16.91 -13.01 9.93
CA GLU A 198 -16.99 -12.96 8.46
C GLU A 198 -16.67 -11.57 7.90
N ALA A 199 -17.10 -10.49 8.58
CA ALA A 199 -16.78 -9.13 8.16
C ALA A 199 -15.28 -8.84 8.33
N LYS A 200 -14.67 -9.31 9.43
CA LYS A 200 -13.22 -9.23 9.66
C LYS A 200 -12.46 -9.93 8.54
N GLN A 201 -12.85 -11.18 8.24
CA GLN A 201 -12.24 -11.98 7.19
C GLN A 201 -12.34 -11.28 5.84
N LYS A 202 -13.50 -10.70 5.52
CA LYS A 202 -13.69 -9.97 4.27
C LYS A 202 -12.81 -8.72 4.17
N MET A 203 -12.60 -7.99 5.27
CA MET A 203 -11.68 -6.86 5.25
C MET A 203 -10.23 -7.31 5.01
N ILE A 204 -9.79 -8.41 5.65
CA ILE A 204 -8.46 -9.00 5.43
C ILE A 204 -8.30 -9.44 3.97
N GLU A 205 -9.30 -10.12 3.41
CA GLU A 205 -9.32 -10.52 2.00
C GLU A 205 -9.15 -9.34 1.06
N VAL A 206 -9.83 -8.21 1.33
CA VAL A 206 -9.70 -7.01 0.48
C VAL A 206 -8.30 -6.42 0.58
N MET A 207 -7.77 -6.26 1.79
CA MET A 207 -6.41 -5.74 2.00
C MET A 207 -5.35 -6.62 1.33
N ASN A 208 -5.45 -7.95 1.48
CA ASN A 208 -4.53 -8.91 0.88
C ASN A 208 -4.71 -9.00 -0.63
N GLY A 209 -5.94 -8.84 -1.14
CA GLY A 209 -6.23 -8.67 -2.56
C GLY A 209 -5.45 -7.49 -3.14
N VAL A 210 -5.61 -6.29 -2.58
CA VAL A 210 -4.86 -5.09 -3.03
C VAL A 210 -3.36 -5.29 -2.88
N ALA A 211 -2.90 -5.83 -1.75
CA ALA A 211 -1.48 -6.08 -1.50
C ALA A 211 -0.87 -7.09 -2.49
N SER A 212 -1.66 -8.06 -2.97
CA SER A 212 -1.22 -9.02 -4.00
C SER A 212 -1.28 -8.47 -5.44
N GLY A 213 -1.68 -7.20 -5.61
CA GLY A 213 -1.86 -6.57 -6.92
C GLY A 213 -3.11 -7.02 -7.67
N LYS A 214 -4.07 -7.64 -6.97
CA LYS A 214 -5.38 -7.92 -7.57
C LYS A 214 -6.12 -6.60 -7.82
N PRO A 215 -6.69 -6.37 -9.01
CA PRO A 215 -7.55 -5.22 -9.25
C PRO A 215 -8.82 -5.33 -8.38
N MET A 216 -8.99 -4.42 -7.42
CA MET A 216 -10.11 -4.43 -6.48
C MET A 216 -10.93 -3.15 -6.63
N LEU A 217 -12.13 -3.25 -7.21
CA LEU A 217 -13.02 -2.10 -7.40
C LEU A 217 -13.69 -1.66 -6.10
N SER A 218 -13.84 -0.36 -5.88
CA SER A 218 -14.60 0.20 -4.75
C SER A 218 -16.07 -0.22 -4.75
N SER A 219 -16.71 -0.11 -5.91
CA SER A 219 -18.07 -0.54 -6.20
C SER A 219 -18.05 -1.58 -7.31
N ASP A 220 -18.27 -2.83 -6.93
CA ASP A 220 -18.59 -3.88 -7.88
C ASP A 220 -20.06 -4.21 -7.70
N GLY A 221 -20.86 -4.11 -8.77
CA GLY A 221 -22.32 -4.19 -8.73
C GLY A 221 -22.86 -5.49 -8.14
N GLU A 222 -22.00 -6.52 -8.05
CA GLU A 222 -22.29 -7.84 -7.51
C GLU A 222 -21.74 -8.09 -6.10
N ARG A 223 -21.13 -7.10 -5.44
CA ARG A 223 -20.61 -7.29 -4.08
C ARG A 223 -21.73 -7.61 -3.09
N THR A 224 -21.53 -8.70 -2.35
CA THR A 224 -22.35 -9.02 -1.18
C THR A 224 -22.36 -7.82 -0.21
N ARG A 225 -23.47 -7.64 0.54
CA ARG A 225 -23.61 -6.56 1.55
C ARG A 225 -22.39 -6.46 2.48
N ARG A 226 -21.81 -7.60 2.86
CA ARG A 226 -20.63 -7.69 3.74
C ARG A 226 -19.35 -7.18 3.06
N SER A 227 -19.16 -7.48 1.77
CA SER A 227 -18.03 -6.97 0.99
C SER A 227 -18.10 -5.45 0.82
N ARG A 228 -19.30 -4.88 0.76
CA ARG A 228 -19.50 -3.43 0.76
C ARG A 228 -19.11 -2.80 2.10
N ILE A 229 -19.58 -3.37 3.22
CA ILE A 229 -19.21 -2.92 4.57
C ILE A 229 -17.69 -2.98 4.77
N ALA A 230 -17.04 -4.05 4.32
CA ALA A 230 -15.60 -4.19 4.43
C ALA A 230 -14.85 -3.07 3.68
N VAL A 231 -15.20 -2.84 2.40
CA VAL A 231 -14.58 -1.74 1.62
C VAL A 231 -14.85 -0.39 2.24
N GLU A 232 -16.10 -0.14 2.66
CA GLU A 232 -16.49 1.11 3.30
C GLU A 232 -15.68 1.36 4.57
N LEU A 233 -15.44 0.35 5.40
CA LEU A 233 -14.63 0.50 6.61
C LEU A 233 -13.15 0.70 6.28
N LEU A 234 -12.61 -0.04 5.31
CA LEU A 234 -11.21 0.08 4.89
C LEU A 234 -10.89 1.47 4.34
N THR A 235 -11.79 2.01 3.52
CA THR A 235 -11.68 3.39 3.06
C THR A 235 -11.95 4.36 4.21
N LYS A 236 -12.95 4.07 5.05
CA LYS A 236 -13.32 4.92 6.19
C LYS A 236 -12.19 5.32 7.11
N PHE A 237 -11.34 4.35 7.41
CA PHE A 237 -10.22 4.51 8.31
C PHE A 237 -8.90 4.84 7.59
N GLY A 238 -8.95 5.10 6.28
CA GLY A 238 -7.79 5.48 5.47
C GLY A 238 -6.80 4.34 5.25
N PHE A 239 -7.20 3.07 5.46
CA PHE A 239 -6.32 1.93 5.16
C PHE A 239 -6.12 1.76 3.66
N LEU A 240 -7.16 2.04 2.88
CA LEU A 240 -7.15 2.08 1.43
C LEU A 240 -7.85 3.35 0.95
N TYR A 241 -7.54 3.81 -0.25
CA TYR A 241 -8.30 4.85 -0.93
C TYR A 241 -8.71 4.37 -2.32
N GLU A 242 -9.72 5.01 -2.87
CA GLU A 242 -10.17 4.77 -4.24
C GLU A 242 -9.49 5.76 -5.19
N ASP A 243 -8.79 5.24 -6.20
CA ASP A 243 -8.17 6.07 -7.23
C ASP A 243 -9.16 6.51 -8.31
N GLN A 244 -8.69 7.29 -9.29
CA GLN A 244 -9.53 7.81 -10.38
C GLN A 244 -10.11 6.71 -11.29
N THR A 245 -9.56 5.50 -11.23
CA THR A 245 -10.02 4.31 -11.95
C THR A 245 -10.95 3.43 -11.13
N GLN A 246 -11.38 3.91 -9.95
CA GLN A 246 -12.22 3.20 -8.98
C GLN A 246 -11.54 1.97 -8.36
N LEU A 247 -10.21 1.86 -8.48
CA LEU A 247 -9.45 0.79 -7.86
C LEU A 247 -9.01 1.19 -6.46
N LEU A 248 -9.06 0.24 -5.54
CA LEU A 248 -8.57 0.40 -4.18
C LEU A 248 -7.04 0.32 -4.17
N GLN A 249 -6.41 1.30 -3.52
CA GLN A 249 -4.96 1.46 -3.44
C GLN A 249 -4.52 1.79 -2.01
N PHE A 250 -3.27 1.48 -1.67
CA PHE A 250 -2.62 2.01 -0.47
C PHE A 250 -2.22 3.47 -0.70
N ALA A 251 -2.39 4.32 0.31
CA ALA A 251 -2.07 5.75 0.22
C ALA A 251 -0.58 6.07 -0.04
N SER A 252 0.32 5.12 0.23
CA SER A 252 1.71 5.18 -0.23
C SER A 252 2.39 3.82 -0.23
N SER A 253 3.56 3.73 -0.88
CA SER A 253 4.42 2.54 -0.79
C SER A 253 4.81 2.20 0.65
N MET A 254 4.92 3.19 1.54
CA MET A 254 5.19 2.93 2.96
C MET A 254 3.99 2.29 3.68
N HIS A 255 2.75 2.70 3.39
CA HIS A 255 1.55 2.05 3.94
C HIS A 255 1.50 0.58 3.52
N PHE A 256 1.76 0.30 2.24
CA PHE A 256 1.86 -1.07 1.72
C PHE A 256 2.95 -1.88 2.43
N LYS A 257 4.17 -1.33 2.55
CA LYS A 257 5.29 -2.00 3.24
C LYS A 257 4.98 -2.31 4.70
N ILE A 258 4.37 -1.37 5.43
CA ILE A 258 4.00 -1.59 6.84
C ILE A 258 2.91 -2.64 6.96
N TRP A 259 1.93 -2.68 6.05
CA TRP A 259 0.93 -3.74 6.01
C TRP A 259 1.58 -5.11 5.83
N LEU A 260 2.42 -5.28 4.80
CA LEU A 260 3.11 -6.54 4.54
C LEU A 260 3.95 -7.00 5.72
N TYR A 261 4.72 -6.09 6.34
CA TYR A 261 5.52 -6.40 7.52
C TYR A 261 4.65 -6.77 8.72
N SER A 262 3.54 -6.06 8.96
CA SER A 262 2.66 -6.30 10.10
C SER A 262 1.87 -7.60 9.99
N ASN A 263 1.53 -8.02 8.77
CA ASN A 263 0.75 -9.22 8.49
C ASN A 263 1.61 -10.43 8.09
N ARG A 264 2.93 -10.31 8.19
CA ARG A 264 3.85 -11.41 7.91
C ARG A 264 3.61 -12.57 8.88
N THR A 265 3.52 -13.77 8.32
CA THR A 265 3.45 -15.03 9.08
C THR A 265 4.76 -15.28 9.81
N ASP A 266 4.69 -15.95 10.96
CA ASP A 266 5.90 -16.30 11.68
C ASP A 266 6.79 -17.23 10.85
N PRO A 267 8.12 -17.09 10.96
CA PRO A 267 9.05 -17.92 10.22
C PRO A 267 8.85 -19.38 10.58
N THR A 268 8.90 -20.25 9.57
CA THR A 268 8.90 -21.71 9.74
C THR A 268 10.24 -22.27 10.25
N GLY A 269 11.15 -21.41 10.74
CA GLY A 269 12.39 -21.79 11.40
C GLY A 269 13.59 -22.02 10.48
N TYR A 270 13.53 -21.64 9.20
CA TYR A 270 14.67 -21.74 8.29
C TYR A 270 15.72 -20.66 8.62
N MET A 271 16.89 -21.08 9.08
CA MET A 271 18.04 -20.20 9.27
C MET A 271 18.78 -20.06 7.93
N ILE A 272 18.90 -18.83 7.43
CA ILE A 272 19.55 -18.50 6.13
C ILE A 272 21.02 -18.91 6.10
N SER A 273 21.67 -19.02 7.26
CA SER A 273 23.12 -19.10 7.37
C SER A 273 23.75 -20.37 6.78
N ASP A 274 22.99 -21.46 6.62
CA ASP A 274 23.54 -22.78 6.28
C ASP A 274 22.99 -23.37 4.97
N VAL A 275 22.28 -22.56 4.17
CA VAL A 275 21.59 -23.03 2.95
C VAL A 275 22.15 -22.32 1.72
N SER A 276 22.36 -23.07 0.63
CA SER A 276 22.75 -22.46 -0.65
C SER A 276 21.63 -21.53 -1.15
N HIS A 277 21.96 -20.54 -2.00
CA HIS A 277 20.94 -19.62 -2.52
C HIS A 277 19.87 -20.40 -3.32
N ASP A 278 20.28 -21.38 -4.13
CA ASP A 278 19.36 -22.22 -4.90
C ASP A 278 18.45 -23.08 -4.01
N ASP A 279 19.01 -23.73 -2.98
CA ASP A 279 18.23 -24.52 -2.02
C ASP A 279 17.23 -23.66 -1.25
N PHE A 280 17.58 -22.41 -0.97
CA PHE A 280 16.67 -21.46 -0.34
C PHE A 280 15.53 -21.05 -1.28
N VAL A 281 15.81 -20.83 -2.58
CA VAL A 281 14.75 -20.61 -3.58
C VAL A 281 13.82 -21.82 -3.64
N VAL A 282 14.36 -23.04 -3.62
CA VAL A 282 13.57 -24.29 -3.56
C VAL A 282 12.68 -24.33 -2.31
N ALA A 283 13.22 -23.96 -1.14
CA ALA A 283 12.46 -23.90 0.10
C ALA A 283 11.32 -22.85 0.02
N CYS A 284 11.58 -21.68 -0.59
CA CYS A 284 10.56 -20.67 -0.80
C CYS A 284 9.46 -21.16 -1.76
N VAL A 285 9.83 -21.78 -2.88
CA VAL A 285 8.85 -22.31 -3.83
C VAL A 285 7.97 -23.36 -3.16
N LYS A 286 8.52 -24.26 -2.33
CA LYS A 286 7.73 -25.23 -1.53
C LYS A 286 6.65 -24.57 -0.67
N GLN A 287 6.89 -23.34 -0.18
CA GLN A 287 5.94 -22.62 0.66
C GLN A 287 4.88 -21.86 -0.13
N MET A 288 5.02 -21.70 -1.45
CA MET A 288 4.00 -21.07 -2.28
C MET A 288 2.70 -21.90 -2.27
N SER A 289 1.56 -21.22 -2.20
CA SER A 289 0.23 -21.84 -2.14
C SER A 289 -0.27 -22.26 -3.52
N ALA A 290 -0.48 -23.56 -3.68
CA ALA A 290 -1.10 -24.18 -4.85
C ALA A 290 -2.48 -23.58 -5.14
N SER A 291 -3.31 -23.44 -4.10
CA SER A 291 -4.67 -22.93 -4.23
C SER A 291 -4.70 -21.47 -4.71
N ARG A 292 -3.80 -20.62 -4.19
CA ARG A 292 -3.66 -19.22 -4.66
C ARG A 292 -3.16 -19.15 -6.09
N LEU A 293 -2.14 -19.94 -6.45
CA LEU A 293 -1.59 -19.97 -7.81
C LEU A 293 -2.63 -20.44 -8.85
N GLN A 294 -3.41 -21.48 -8.53
CA GLN A 294 -4.54 -21.93 -9.35
C GLN A 294 -5.56 -20.79 -9.54
N HIS A 295 -5.87 -20.08 -8.46
CA HIS A 295 -6.82 -18.97 -8.50
C HIS A 295 -6.32 -17.81 -9.37
N PHE A 296 -5.02 -17.47 -9.31
CA PHE A 296 -4.42 -16.43 -10.15
C PHE A 296 -4.45 -16.80 -11.63
N ALA A 297 -4.25 -18.09 -11.95
CA ALA A 297 -4.29 -18.59 -13.32
C ALA A 297 -5.68 -18.45 -13.96
N THR A 298 -6.75 -18.51 -13.16
CA THR A 298 -8.14 -18.38 -13.63
C THR A 298 -8.69 -16.96 -13.60
N GLU A 299 -8.29 -16.13 -12.63
CA GLU A 299 -8.85 -14.77 -12.45
C GLU A 299 -8.36 -13.75 -13.47
N ASN A 300 -7.09 -13.81 -13.85
CA ASN A 300 -6.46 -12.73 -14.61
C ASN A 300 -5.88 -13.23 -15.93
N THR A 301 -6.38 -12.68 -17.03
CA THR A 301 -5.83 -12.90 -18.38
C THR A 301 -4.71 -11.92 -18.74
N SER A 302 -4.56 -10.83 -17.97
CA SER A 302 -3.45 -9.88 -18.12
C SER A 302 -2.15 -10.48 -17.58
N ASN A 303 -1.11 -10.52 -18.43
CA ASN A 303 0.22 -10.99 -18.04
C ASN A 303 0.80 -10.15 -16.89
N VAL A 304 0.60 -8.84 -16.89
CA VAL A 304 1.14 -7.92 -15.87
C VAL A 304 0.53 -8.19 -14.49
N ALA A 305 -0.80 -8.33 -14.43
CA ALA A 305 -1.48 -8.63 -13.16
C ALA A 305 -1.08 -10.02 -12.64
N ARG A 306 -0.94 -10.99 -13.53
CA ARG A 306 -0.52 -12.36 -13.18
C ARG A 306 0.92 -12.39 -12.65
N GLU A 307 1.85 -11.70 -13.32
CA GLU A 307 3.24 -11.57 -12.87
C GLU A 307 3.31 -10.96 -11.48
N ARG A 308 2.55 -9.89 -11.24
CA ARG A 308 2.46 -9.26 -9.93
C ARG A 308 1.92 -10.20 -8.85
N GLN A 309 0.89 -10.99 -9.14
CA GLN A 309 0.34 -11.95 -8.18
C GLN A 309 1.33 -13.06 -7.85
N ILE A 310 2.07 -13.58 -8.83
CA ILE A 310 3.12 -14.59 -8.61
C ILE A 310 4.28 -13.99 -7.80
N GLN A 311 4.70 -12.75 -8.10
CA GLN A 311 5.70 -12.03 -7.32
C GLN A 311 5.29 -11.88 -5.86
N MET A 312 4.02 -11.55 -5.59
CA MET A 312 3.53 -11.40 -4.22
C MET A 312 3.31 -12.74 -3.51
N GLU A 313 3.03 -13.82 -4.24
CA GLU A 313 3.08 -15.18 -3.70
C GLU A 313 4.50 -15.56 -3.27
N LEU A 314 5.48 -15.30 -4.14
CA LEU A 314 6.89 -15.53 -3.84
C LEU A 314 7.35 -14.67 -2.66
N TYR A 315 6.92 -13.41 -2.58
CA TYR A 315 7.19 -12.55 -1.42
C TYR A 315 6.70 -13.21 -0.12
N GLY A 316 5.44 -13.66 -0.09
CA GLY A 316 4.84 -14.27 1.11
C GLY A 316 5.56 -15.56 1.53
N ALA A 317 5.84 -16.42 0.55
CA ALA A 317 6.57 -17.66 0.76
C ALA A 317 8.02 -17.42 1.22
N THR A 318 8.69 -16.42 0.67
CA THR A 318 10.03 -16.01 1.10
C THR A 318 10.00 -15.47 2.53
N ALA A 319 9.03 -14.60 2.84
CA ALA A 319 8.90 -14.02 4.17
C ALA A 319 8.59 -15.07 5.26
N SER A 320 7.88 -16.16 4.93
CA SER A 320 7.60 -17.26 5.85
C SER A 320 8.78 -18.20 6.08
N CYS A 321 9.79 -18.19 5.20
CA CYS A 321 11.04 -18.93 5.38
C CYS A 321 12.09 -18.18 6.22
N LEU A 322 11.89 -16.88 6.45
CA LEU A 322 12.92 -15.99 6.98
C LEU A 322 12.57 -15.49 8.38
N CYS A 323 13.57 -15.31 9.24
CA CYS A 323 13.40 -14.65 10.54
C CYS A 323 12.83 -13.22 10.41
N ARG A 324 12.17 -12.73 11.45
CA ARG A 324 11.46 -11.42 11.42
C ARG A 324 12.40 -10.22 11.28
N ASP A 325 13.64 -10.35 11.76
CA ASP A 325 14.72 -9.37 11.64
C ASP A 325 15.29 -9.27 10.22
N VAL A 326 15.08 -10.31 9.39
CA VAL A 326 15.46 -10.30 7.97
C VAL A 326 14.35 -9.68 7.14
N MET A 327 14.68 -8.56 6.51
CA MET A 327 13.72 -7.80 5.73
C MET A 327 13.62 -8.31 4.29
N VAL A 328 12.40 -8.63 3.86
CA VAL A 328 12.05 -8.87 2.47
C VAL A 328 11.37 -7.61 1.93
N THR A 329 11.88 -7.05 0.84
CA THR A 329 11.37 -5.81 0.25
C THR A 329 10.99 -6.06 -1.21
N PRO A 330 9.70 -6.01 -1.57
CA PRO A 330 9.30 -6.05 -2.97
C PRO A 330 9.55 -4.69 -3.63
N GLU A 331 9.72 -4.68 -4.95
CA GLU A 331 9.86 -3.48 -5.80
C GLU A 331 10.96 -2.53 -5.31
N TRP A 332 12.17 -3.06 -5.18
CA TRP A 332 13.31 -2.27 -4.77
C TRP A 332 13.84 -1.42 -5.92
N ARG A 333 13.56 -0.11 -5.89
CA ARG A 333 14.15 0.83 -6.85
C ARG A 333 15.68 0.83 -6.75
N THR A 334 16.34 0.71 -7.90
CA THR A 334 17.80 0.76 -8.03
C THR A 334 18.35 2.13 -7.69
N ASN A 335 19.61 2.19 -7.24
CA ASN A 335 20.24 3.42 -6.77
C ASN A 335 20.34 4.49 -7.87
N ASP A 336 20.45 4.08 -9.14
CA ASP A 336 20.47 4.98 -10.29
C ASP A 336 19.06 5.39 -10.76
N GLY A 337 18.01 4.94 -10.05
CA GLY A 337 16.62 5.25 -10.32
C GLY A 337 16.06 4.61 -11.60
N LYS A 338 16.84 3.81 -12.33
CA LYS A 338 16.48 3.33 -13.68
C LYS A 338 15.51 2.16 -13.67
N GLY A 339 15.33 1.45 -12.55
CA GLY A 339 14.19 0.53 -12.38
C GLY A 339 14.11 -0.14 -11.02
N PHE A 340 13.51 -1.32 -10.97
CA PHE A 340 13.07 -1.97 -9.74
C PHE A 340 13.46 -3.44 -9.76
N ASN A 341 14.15 -3.91 -8.71
CA ASN A 341 14.28 -5.34 -8.45
C ASN A 341 12.97 -5.86 -7.87
N ASP A 342 12.52 -7.02 -8.32
CA ASP A 342 11.24 -7.58 -7.90
C ASP A 342 11.21 -7.92 -6.41
N LEU A 343 12.30 -8.48 -5.89
CA LEU A 343 12.44 -8.82 -4.47
C LEU A 343 13.88 -8.65 -3.99
N VAL A 344 14.06 -8.02 -2.83
CA VAL A 344 15.36 -7.92 -2.16
C VAL A 344 15.26 -8.45 -0.74
N ILE A 345 16.13 -9.40 -0.40
CA ILE A 345 16.24 -10.02 0.93
C ILE A 345 17.50 -9.48 1.61
N ARG A 346 17.35 -8.95 2.82
CA ARG A 346 18.43 -8.28 3.56
C ARG A 346 18.68 -8.95 4.89
N GLY A 347 19.74 -9.74 4.94
CA GLY A 347 20.35 -10.28 6.15
C GLY A 347 21.83 -9.91 6.23
N SER A 348 22.67 -10.86 6.63
CA SER A 348 24.13 -10.71 6.57
C SER A 348 24.69 -10.57 5.14
N SER A 349 23.93 -11.02 4.14
CA SER A 349 24.18 -10.79 2.72
C SER A 349 22.90 -10.27 2.04
N HIS A 350 23.05 -9.58 0.91
CA HIS A 350 21.94 -9.01 0.15
C HIS A 350 21.62 -9.91 -1.05
N TRP A 351 20.39 -10.42 -1.12
CA TRP A 351 19.95 -11.20 -2.28
C TRP A 351 18.96 -10.39 -3.11
N PHE A 352 19.21 -10.33 -4.41
CA PHE A 352 18.43 -9.62 -5.40
C PHE A 352 17.79 -10.63 -6.33
N TRP A 353 16.47 -10.71 -6.30
CA TRP A 353 15.72 -11.66 -7.11
C TRP A 353 14.91 -10.90 -8.14
N GLU A 354 15.03 -11.36 -9.37
CA GLU A 354 14.21 -10.93 -10.49
C GLU A 354 13.33 -12.08 -10.91
N LEU A 355 12.11 -11.76 -11.28
CA LEU A 355 11.07 -12.71 -11.61
C LEU A 355 10.73 -12.57 -13.09
N LEU A 356 10.59 -13.72 -13.75
CA LEU A 356 9.98 -13.80 -15.07
C LEU A 356 8.79 -14.74 -15.03
N VAL A 357 7.84 -14.49 -15.91
CA VAL A 357 6.76 -15.44 -16.22
C VAL A 357 6.87 -15.85 -17.67
N ASN A 358 6.92 -17.16 -17.91
CA ASN A 358 6.95 -17.77 -19.24
C ASN A 358 8.12 -17.29 -20.13
N GLY A 359 9.23 -16.83 -19.53
CA GLY A 359 10.43 -16.38 -20.21
C GLY A 359 10.29 -15.08 -20.99
N ASP A 360 9.25 -14.31 -20.72
CA ASP A 360 9.04 -13.02 -21.36
C ASP A 360 10.22 -12.09 -21.00
N ASP A 361 10.82 -11.44 -22.00
CA ASP A 361 12.05 -10.62 -21.90
C ASP A 361 13.26 -11.27 -21.16
N ALA A 362 13.42 -12.59 -21.24
CA ALA A 362 14.57 -13.27 -20.60
C ALA A 362 15.96 -12.84 -21.10
N VAL A 363 16.07 -12.09 -22.19
CA VAL A 363 17.35 -11.52 -22.66
C VAL A 363 17.56 -10.13 -22.06
N GLY A 364 16.52 -9.31 -21.95
CA GLY A 364 16.62 -8.01 -21.31
C GLY A 364 16.99 -8.13 -19.84
N HIS A 365 16.32 -9.03 -19.10
CA HIS A 365 16.59 -9.22 -17.67
C HIS A 365 17.99 -9.78 -17.37
N SER A 366 18.52 -10.69 -18.21
CA SER A 366 19.88 -11.23 -17.97
C SER A 366 20.96 -10.16 -18.05
N LYS A 367 20.77 -9.15 -18.92
CA LYS A 367 21.71 -8.04 -19.11
C LYS A 367 21.65 -6.98 -18.00
N ARG A 368 20.65 -7.01 -17.12
CA ARG A 368 20.47 -5.95 -16.11
C ARG A 368 21.52 -6.00 -15.01
N SER A 369 21.99 -7.20 -14.65
CA SER A 369 23.02 -7.41 -13.63
C SER A 369 24.46 -7.47 -14.17
N GLU A 370 24.63 -7.48 -15.50
CA GLU A 370 25.95 -7.43 -16.16
C GLU A 370 26.55 -6.02 -16.07
N THR A 371 27.87 -5.89 -16.28
CA THR A 371 28.57 -4.59 -16.27
C THR A 371 27.93 -3.60 -17.25
N GLY A 372 27.57 -2.41 -16.78
CA GLY A 372 26.84 -1.39 -17.55
C GLY A 372 25.32 -1.63 -17.62
N GLY A 373 24.85 -2.75 -17.08
CA GLY A 373 23.45 -3.07 -16.88
C GLY A 373 22.81 -2.20 -15.80
N LYS A 374 21.48 -2.12 -15.88
CA LYS A 374 20.63 -1.25 -15.06
C LYS A 374 20.75 -1.47 -13.55
N TYR A 375 21.16 -2.67 -13.12
CA TYR A 375 21.23 -3.05 -11.71
C TYR A 375 22.65 -3.19 -11.21
N TYR A 376 23.64 -3.18 -12.10
CA TYR A 376 25.05 -3.40 -11.75
C TYR A 376 25.52 -2.48 -10.62
N GLY A 377 25.15 -1.19 -10.68
CA GLY A 377 25.52 -0.21 -9.65
C GLY A 377 24.84 -0.39 -8.29
N SER A 378 23.84 -1.28 -8.17
CA SER A 378 23.20 -1.65 -6.91
C SER A 378 23.73 -2.98 -6.33
N LEU A 379 24.61 -3.68 -7.04
CA LEU A 379 25.21 -4.94 -6.60
C LEU A 379 26.56 -4.67 -5.91
N THR A 380 26.75 -5.22 -4.71
CA THR A 380 28.03 -5.26 -4.00
C THR A 380 28.76 -6.56 -4.30
N GLY A 381 30.05 -6.67 -3.96
CA GLY A 381 30.80 -7.93 -4.09
C GLY A 381 30.23 -9.09 -3.26
N SER A 382 29.38 -8.80 -2.27
CA SER A 382 28.68 -9.79 -1.44
C SER A 382 27.25 -10.07 -1.89
N SER A 383 26.75 -9.32 -2.88
CA SER A 383 25.40 -9.44 -3.38
C SER A 383 25.24 -10.73 -4.16
N ARG A 384 24.15 -11.45 -3.93
CA ARG A 384 23.75 -12.59 -4.74
C ARG A 384 22.58 -12.21 -5.61
N TYR A 385 22.63 -12.55 -6.89
CA TYR A 385 21.59 -12.27 -7.85
C TYR A 385 21.05 -13.58 -8.42
N VAL A 386 19.74 -13.73 -8.46
CA VAL A 386 19.09 -14.85 -9.13
C VAL A 386 17.92 -14.35 -9.97
N LEU A 387 17.78 -14.93 -11.15
CA LEU A 387 16.61 -14.73 -11.97
C LEU A 387 15.77 -16.00 -11.92
N ILE A 388 14.54 -15.88 -11.43
CA ILE A 388 13.60 -16.98 -11.25
C ILE A 388 12.54 -16.88 -12.33
N ASP A 389 12.51 -17.86 -13.22
CA ASP A 389 11.60 -17.89 -14.37
C ASP A 389 10.50 -18.93 -14.14
N PHE A 390 9.32 -18.45 -13.77
CA PHE A 390 8.14 -19.26 -13.53
C PHE A 390 7.46 -19.65 -14.85
N ARG A 391 7.36 -20.95 -15.08
CA ARG A 391 6.81 -21.56 -16.28
C ARG A 391 5.52 -22.31 -15.94
N GLN A 392 4.44 -21.93 -16.62
CA GLN A 392 3.14 -22.59 -16.49
C GLN A 392 2.92 -23.56 -17.66
N ASN A 393 3.02 -23.04 -18.89
CA ASN A 393 2.64 -23.78 -20.10
C ASN A 393 3.77 -23.85 -21.15
N LYS A 394 4.94 -23.27 -20.85
CA LYS A 394 6.08 -23.23 -21.76
C LYS A 394 7.27 -23.95 -21.15
N GLY A 395 7.74 -25.02 -21.81
CA GLY A 395 8.99 -25.68 -21.45
C GLY A 395 10.22 -24.79 -21.70
N VAL A 396 11.33 -25.13 -21.05
CA VAL A 396 12.61 -24.43 -21.19
C VAL A 396 13.42 -25.11 -22.30
N ARG A 397 13.65 -24.42 -23.43
CA ARG A 397 14.42 -24.97 -24.55
C ARG A 397 15.94 -24.93 -24.33
N HIS A 398 16.42 -23.83 -23.76
CA HIS A 398 17.84 -23.62 -23.46
C HIS A 398 17.97 -23.00 -22.09
N GLN A 399 18.69 -23.68 -21.20
CA GLN A 399 19.01 -23.17 -19.89
C GLN A 399 20.10 -22.09 -20.01
N LYS A 400 19.97 -21.03 -19.23
CA LYS A 400 20.94 -19.94 -19.15
C LYS A 400 21.64 -19.95 -17.80
N LEU A 401 22.90 -19.52 -17.78
CA LEU A 401 23.64 -19.32 -16.54
C LEU A 401 22.94 -18.23 -15.69
N GLY A 402 22.83 -18.46 -14.38
CA GLY A 402 22.19 -17.51 -13.44
C GLY A 402 20.66 -17.55 -13.43
N PHE A 403 20.04 -18.48 -14.16
CA PHE A 403 18.58 -18.70 -14.16
C PHE A 403 18.23 -19.93 -13.33
N LEU A 404 17.23 -19.78 -12.47
CA LEU A 404 16.45 -20.88 -11.90
C LEU A 404 15.10 -20.93 -12.58
N TYR A 405 14.74 -22.09 -13.11
CA TYR A 405 13.46 -22.33 -13.76
C TYR A 405 12.54 -23.05 -12.78
N VAL A 406 11.33 -22.53 -12.62
CA VAL A 406 10.28 -23.14 -11.79
C VAL A 406 9.13 -23.52 -12.71
N VAL A 407 9.00 -24.80 -13.03
CA VAL A 407 7.93 -25.31 -13.90
C VAL A 407 6.81 -25.88 -13.04
N PHE A 408 5.66 -25.21 -13.02
CA PHE A 408 4.48 -25.72 -12.32
C PHE A 408 3.92 -26.95 -13.06
N VAL A 409 3.57 -27.98 -12.30
CA VAL A 409 2.97 -29.22 -12.81
C VAL A 409 1.75 -29.60 -11.98
N ASP A 410 0.97 -30.55 -12.46
CA ASP A 410 -0.22 -31.08 -11.76
C ASP A 410 -1.17 -29.95 -11.27
N SER A 411 -1.49 -29.01 -12.17
CA SER A 411 -2.30 -27.82 -11.85
C SER A 411 -1.78 -27.04 -10.63
N PHE A 412 -0.48 -26.71 -10.59
CA PHE A 412 0.16 -25.97 -9.50
C PHE A 412 0.19 -26.69 -8.14
N THR A 413 -0.08 -27.99 -8.06
CA THR A 413 0.14 -28.74 -6.80
C THR A 413 1.62 -29.10 -6.60
N LYS A 414 2.40 -29.10 -7.68
CA LYS A 414 3.83 -29.40 -7.66
C LYS A 414 4.59 -28.41 -8.53
N ALA A 415 5.89 -28.30 -8.28
CA ALA A 415 6.82 -27.60 -9.14
C ALA A 415 8.10 -28.40 -9.37
N ARG A 416 8.62 -28.32 -10.59
CA ARG A 416 9.96 -28.82 -10.95
C ARG A 416 10.91 -27.64 -11.04
N ILE A 417 11.99 -27.68 -10.26
CA ILE A 417 12.96 -26.59 -10.13
C ILE A 417 14.31 -27.06 -10.66
N PHE A 418 14.94 -26.28 -11.54
CA PHE A 418 16.25 -26.62 -12.10
C PHE A 418 17.00 -25.37 -12.61
N GLY A 419 18.32 -25.47 -12.69
CA GLY A 419 19.21 -24.46 -13.28
C GLY A 419 20.25 -25.10 -14.19
N LEU A 420 21.05 -24.29 -14.87
CA LEU A 420 22.11 -24.80 -15.74
C LEU A 420 23.16 -25.57 -14.93
N GLY A 421 23.29 -26.88 -15.18
CA GLY A 421 24.26 -27.75 -14.51
C GLY A 421 23.80 -28.32 -13.16
N ASN A 422 22.59 -27.97 -12.71
CA ASN A 422 22.01 -28.49 -11.47
C ASN A 422 21.02 -29.63 -11.76
N SER A 423 20.96 -30.61 -10.87
CA SER A 423 19.91 -31.64 -10.93
C SER A 423 18.53 -31.02 -10.69
N ALA A 424 17.52 -31.50 -11.41
CA ALA A 424 16.15 -31.06 -11.19
C ALA A 424 15.61 -31.57 -9.84
N VAL A 425 14.92 -30.70 -9.12
CA VAL A 425 14.26 -30.99 -7.84
C VAL A 425 12.76 -30.85 -8.03
N ASP A 426 12.02 -31.92 -7.76
CA ASP A 426 10.56 -31.90 -7.73
C ASP A 426 10.07 -31.62 -6.31
N VAL A 427 9.11 -30.69 -6.18
CA VAL A 427 8.57 -30.26 -4.89
C VAL A 427 7.05 -30.22 -4.91
N GLU A 428 6.46 -30.54 -3.76
CA GLU A 428 5.04 -30.28 -3.50
C GLU A 428 4.88 -28.86 -2.95
N LEU A 429 3.89 -28.14 -3.46
CA LEU A 429 3.55 -26.79 -3.03
C LEU A 429 2.64 -26.86 -1.79
N SER A 430 2.58 -25.78 -1.01
CA SER A 430 1.68 -25.70 0.14
C SER A 430 0.23 -25.61 -0.34
N ASN A 431 -0.74 -26.13 0.44
CA ASN A 431 -2.16 -26.03 0.09
C ASN A 431 -2.75 -24.68 0.51
#